data_AF-A0A2M7V2C9-F1
#
_entry.id   AF-A0A2M7V2C9-F1
#
_cell.length_a   1.000
_cell.length_b   1.000
_cell.length_c   1.000
_cell.angle_alpha   90.00
_cell.angle_beta   90.00
_cell.angle_gamma   90.00
#
_symmetry.space_group_name_H-M   'P 1'
#
loop_
_entity.id
_entity.type
_entity.pdbx_description
1 polymer ?
#
loop_
_entity_poly.entity_id
_entity_poly.type
_entity_poly.pdbx_seq_one_letter_code
_entity_poly.pdbx_strand_id
1 'polypeptide(L)'
;MTLIVGLNLSDRIYLAADTRVTITNSRDENMFVDNIIKIVPLYGKHILDRHCPEDVLLSMAVAGDVGLADFVKNSIKDDLYSKGFSSDIRSLFQELNEDYFTSLADKWLSSGGQYGKSCAFIIGGYGTKKGRKINVKKISKM
;
A
#
# COMPACT_ATOMS: atom_id res chain seq x y z
N MET A 1 14.46 9.05 -8.35
CA MET A 1 14.50 7.61 -8.02
C MET A 1 13.75 7.40 -6.71
N THR A 2 12.92 6.36 -6.61
CA THR A 2 12.15 6.03 -5.40
C THR A 2 12.52 4.63 -4.93
N LEU A 3 12.61 4.43 -3.61
CA LEU A 3 12.86 3.15 -2.97
C LEU A 3 11.69 2.82 -2.03
N ILE A 4 11.09 1.65 -2.24
CA ILE A 4 10.17 1.02 -1.30
C ILE A 4 10.69 -0.37 -0.93
N VAL A 5 10.54 -0.76 0.32
CA VAL A 5 10.98 -2.04 0.86
C VAL A 5 9.88 -2.63 1.72
N GLY A 6 9.59 -3.92 1.50
CA GLY A 6 8.73 -4.72 2.36
C GLY A 6 9.53 -5.86 2.97
N LEU A 7 9.44 -6.05 4.28
CA LEU A 7 10.02 -7.19 4.99
C LEU A 7 8.93 -7.96 5.72
N ASN A 8 8.79 -9.24 5.37
CA ASN A 8 7.86 -10.16 6.02
C ASN A 8 8.62 -11.01 7.04
N LEU A 9 8.32 -10.80 8.33
CA LEU A 9 8.82 -11.62 9.43
C LEU A 9 7.72 -12.57 9.93
N SER A 10 8.09 -13.50 10.81
CA SER A 10 7.16 -14.51 11.34
C SER A 10 5.94 -13.93 12.06
N ASP A 11 6.09 -12.77 12.71
CA ASP A 11 5.07 -12.13 13.54
C ASP A 11 4.63 -10.75 13.03
N ARG A 12 5.36 -10.14 12.08
CA ARG A 12 5.18 -8.75 11.66
C ARG A 12 5.54 -8.54 10.20
N ILE A 13 4.94 -7.52 9.59
CA ILE A 13 5.33 -7.00 8.29
C ILE A 13 5.81 -5.56 8.48
N TYR A 14 7.00 -5.25 7.96
CA TYR A 14 7.53 -3.89 7.92
C TYR A 14 7.43 -3.36 6.49
N LEU A 15 6.94 -2.13 6.37
CA LEU A 15 7.00 -1.36 5.14
C LEU A 15 7.89 -0.15 5.40
N ALA A 16 8.81 0.12 4.47
CA ALA A 16 9.67 1.28 4.49
C ALA A 16 9.69 1.91 3.10
N ALA A 17 9.84 3.24 3.06
CA ALA A 17 9.98 3.99 1.83
C ALA A 17 10.88 5.18 2.08
N ASP A 18 11.67 5.56 1.09
CA ASP A 18 12.34 6.85 1.12
C ASP A 18 11.31 7.99 0.98
N THR A 19 11.67 9.20 1.40
CA THR A 19 10.76 10.35 1.40
C THR A 19 11.03 11.33 0.26
N ARG A 20 11.92 11.01 -0.68
CA ARG A 20 12.35 11.93 -1.74
C ARG A 20 11.63 11.66 -3.05
N VAL A 21 11.08 12.68 -3.68
CA VAL A 21 10.58 12.62 -5.06
C VAL A 21 11.55 13.37 -5.96
N THR A 22 11.88 12.79 -7.11
CA THR A 22 12.63 13.46 -8.17
C THR A 22 11.66 13.90 -9.25
N ILE A 23 11.66 15.19 -9.57
CA ILE A 23 10.84 15.79 -10.63
C ILE A 23 11.80 16.29 -11.70
N THR A 24 11.64 15.82 -12.92
CA THR A 24 12.37 16.34 -14.07
C THR A 24 11.59 17.52 -14.64
N ASN A 25 12.20 18.70 -14.70
CA ASN A 25 11.56 19.88 -15.26
C ASN A 25 11.65 19.90 -16.81
N SER A 26 11.05 20.90 -17.45
CA SER A 26 11.07 21.08 -18.92
C SER A 26 12.45 21.39 -19.52
N ARG A 27 13.48 21.49 -18.68
CA ARG A 27 14.89 21.69 -19.06
C ARG A 27 15.75 20.44 -18.76
N ASP A 28 15.12 19.30 -18.49
CA ASP A 28 15.77 18.05 -18.07
C ASP A 28 16.61 18.16 -16.79
N GLU A 29 16.39 19.22 -15.99
CA GLU A 29 17.03 19.34 -14.69
C GLU A 29 16.24 18.58 -13.63
N ASN A 30 16.94 17.85 -12.78
CA ASN A 30 16.34 17.10 -11.68
C ASN A 30 16.16 18.03 -10.47
N MET A 31 14.90 18.26 -10.11
CA MET A 31 14.49 18.87 -8.85
C MET A 31 14.16 17.78 -7.84
N PHE A 32 14.46 18.02 -6.56
CA PHE A 32 14.18 17.10 -5.47
C PHE A 32 13.22 17.73 -4.48
N VAL A 33 12.21 16.96 -4.08
CA VAL A 33 11.28 17.30 -3.00
C VAL A 33 11.42 16.24 -1.92
N ASP A 34 11.84 16.64 -0.73
CA ASP A 34 11.98 15.76 0.43
C ASP A 34 10.69 15.74 1.28
N ASN A 35 10.62 14.82 2.25
CA ASN A 35 9.50 14.66 3.20
C ASN A 35 8.15 14.30 2.56
N ILE A 36 8.14 13.64 1.40
CA ILE A 36 6.93 13.09 0.81
C ILE A 36 6.58 11.74 1.43
N ILE A 37 5.35 11.61 1.90
CA ILE A 37 4.82 10.37 2.47
C ILE A 37 4.47 9.39 1.34
N LYS A 38 5.18 8.26 1.28
CA LYS A 38 4.95 7.18 0.30
C LYS A 38 4.32 5.92 0.90
N ILE A 39 4.13 5.88 2.22
CA ILE A 39 3.46 4.79 2.93
C ILE A 39 2.15 5.32 3.47
N VAL A 40 1.05 4.62 3.18
CA VAL A 40 -0.28 5.04 3.59
C VAL A 40 -1.06 3.90 4.23
N PRO A 41 -1.87 4.18 5.26
CA PRO A 41 -2.83 3.22 5.76
C PRO A 41 -3.97 3.05 4.74
N LEU A 42 -4.25 1.80 4.37
CA LEU A 42 -5.37 1.42 3.50
C LEU A 42 -6.61 1.10 4.32
N TYR A 43 -6.44 0.40 5.45
CA TYR A 43 -7.51 -0.03 6.33
C TYR A 43 -6.98 -0.11 7.75
N GLY A 44 -7.63 0.57 8.69
CA GLY A 44 -7.14 0.76 10.06
C GLY A 44 -7.16 2.23 10.49
N LYS A 45 -7.15 2.45 11.80
CA LYS A 45 -7.25 3.75 12.49
C LYS A 45 -6.44 4.85 11.76
N HIS A 46 -7.11 5.90 11.26
CA HIS A 46 -6.49 7.23 11.35
C HIS A 46 -6.18 7.43 12.83
N ILE A 47 -4.98 7.88 13.21
CA ILE A 47 -4.65 8.21 14.62
C ILE A 47 -5.71 9.13 15.28
N LEU A 48 -6.60 9.75 14.50
CA LEU A 48 -7.67 10.66 14.91
C LEU A 48 -9.09 10.07 14.97
N ASP A 49 -9.39 8.87 14.45
CA ASP A 49 -10.76 8.34 14.43
C ASP A 49 -11.00 7.27 15.51
N ARG A 50 -11.97 7.53 16.39
CA ARG A 50 -12.29 6.74 17.60
C ARG A 50 -13.26 5.57 17.37
N HIS A 51 -13.67 5.30 16.14
CA HIS A 51 -14.74 4.32 15.84
C HIS A 51 -14.32 3.13 14.97
N CYS A 52 -13.02 2.93 14.71
CA CYS A 52 -12.57 1.73 14.00
C CYS A 52 -12.08 0.62 14.97
N PRO A 53 -12.47 -0.65 14.74
CA PRO A 53 -11.99 -1.78 15.55
C PRO A 53 -10.47 -1.89 15.47
N GLU A 54 -9.84 -2.17 16.62
CA GLU A 54 -8.40 -1.99 16.90
C GLU A 54 -7.43 -2.91 16.11
N ASP A 55 -7.93 -3.74 15.20
CA ASP A 55 -7.28 -5.01 14.86
C ASP A 55 -7.00 -5.25 13.36
N VAL A 56 -7.03 -4.21 12.52
CA VAL A 56 -6.55 -4.31 11.13
C VAL A 56 -5.71 -3.09 10.79
N LEU A 57 -4.44 -3.32 10.45
CA LEU A 57 -3.53 -2.31 9.90
C LEU A 57 -3.00 -2.85 8.56
N LEU A 58 -3.80 -2.67 7.50
CA LEU A 58 -3.32 -2.79 6.13
C LEU A 58 -2.71 -1.45 5.72
N SER A 59 -1.50 -1.49 5.18
CA SER A 59 -0.78 -0.33 4.68
C SER A 59 -0.18 -0.63 3.32
N MET A 60 0.10 0.42 2.56
CA MET A 60 0.68 0.30 1.23
C MET A 60 1.82 1.31 1.07
N ALA A 61 2.94 0.84 0.55
CA ALA A 61 4.04 1.68 0.07
C ALA A 61 3.97 1.79 -1.45
N VAL A 62 4.17 2.98 -2.01
CA VAL A 62 4.09 3.24 -3.46
C VAL A 62 5.38 3.86 -4.02
N ALA A 63 5.70 3.54 -5.26
CA ALA A 63 6.86 4.01 -6.01
C ALA A 63 6.50 4.24 -7.48
N GLY A 64 7.16 5.19 -8.14
CA GLY A 64 6.98 5.49 -9.55
C GLY A 64 6.46 6.91 -9.79
N ASP A 65 5.65 7.08 -10.83
CA ASP A 65 5.00 8.35 -11.15
C ASP A 65 4.05 8.77 -10.02
N VAL A 66 4.17 10.03 -9.57
CA VAL A 66 3.45 10.54 -8.40
C VAL A 66 1.94 10.52 -8.62
N GLY A 67 1.48 10.95 -9.80
CA GLY A 67 0.04 11.02 -10.11
C GLY A 67 -0.58 9.63 -10.16
N LEU A 68 0.10 8.68 -10.81
CA LEU A 68 -0.36 7.29 -10.86
C LEU A 68 -0.31 6.62 -9.48
N ALA A 69 0.73 6.86 -8.69
CA ALA A 69 0.86 6.33 -7.34
C ALA A 69 -0.26 6.82 -6.42
N ASP A 70 -0.61 8.11 -6.48
CA ASP A 70 -1.72 8.68 -5.72
C ASP A 70 -3.07 8.13 -6.18
N PHE A 71 -3.26 7.97 -7.49
CA PHE A 71 -4.48 7.39 -8.05
C PHE A 71 -4.70 5.94 -7.62
N VAL A 72 -3.67 5.08 -7.76
CA VAL A 72 -3.74 3.65 -7.37
C VAL A 72 -4.05 3.55 -5.88
N LYS A 73 -3.38 4.35 -5.06
CA LYS A 73 -3.60 4.41 -3.62
C LYS A 73 -5.05 4.72 -3.27
N ASN A 74 -5.57 5.81 -3.80
CA ASN A 74 -6.91 6.26 -3.45
C ASN A 74 -7.96 5.27 -3.97
N SER A 75 -7.77 4.70 -5.16
CA SER A 75 -8.69 3.71 -5.73
C SER A 75 -8.77 2.43 -4.91
N ILE A 76 -7.63 1.87 -4.50
CA ILE A 76 -7.61 0.66 -3.65
C ILE A 76 -8.21 0.96 -2.28
N LYS A 77 -7.87 2.12 -1.69
CA LYS A 77 -8.45 2.56 -0.41
C LYS A 77 -9.97 2.69 -0.51
N ASP A 78 -10.47 3.38 -1.52
CA ASP A 78 -11.90 3.60 -1.72
C ASP A 78 -12.64 2.29 -1.99
N ASP A 79 -12.06 1.37 -2.77
CA ASP A 79 -12.64 0.06 -3.03
C ASP A 79 -12.67 -0.82 -1.76
N LEU A 80 -11.66 -0.74 -0.89
CA LEU A 80 -11.69 -1.38 0.44
C LEU A 80 -12.86 -0.91 1.30
N TYR A 81 -13.19 0.37 1.28
CA TYR A 81 -14.31 0.92 2.05
C TYR A 81 -15.67 0.70 1.39
N SER A 82 -15.77 0.90 0.07
CA SER A 82 -17.04 0.97 -0.65
C SER A 82 -17.52 -0.35 -1.22
N LYS A 83 -16.59 -1.21 -1.68
CA LYS A 83 -16.91 -2.52 -2.28
C LYS A 83 -16.77 -3.67 -1.29
N GLY A 84 -16.27 -3.41 -0.09
CA GLY A 84 -16.12 -4.42 0.95
C GLY A 84 -15.05 -5.46 0.62
N PHE A 85 -13.96 -5.06 -0.05
CA PHE A 85 -12.81 -5.93 -0.23
C PHE A 85 -12.31 -6.47 1.10
N SER A 86 -11.71 -7.66 1.05
CA SER A 86 -11.27 -8.35 2.25
C SER A 86 -10.18 -7.58 2.99
N SER A 87 -10.31 -7.50 4.31
CA SER A 87 -9.25 -7.03 5.20
C SER A 87 -8.15 -8.08 5.45
N ASP A 88 -8.34 -9.32 4.99
CA ASP A 88 -7.28 -10.33 4.97
C ASP A 88 -6.40 -10.14 3.75
N ILE A 89 -5.10 -9.93 3.97
CA ILE A 89 -4.14 -9.65 2.90
C ILE A 89 -4.13 -10.72 1.80
N ARG A 90 -4.36 -12.00 2.13
CA ARG A 90 -4.33 -13.08 1.12
C ARG A 90 -5.56 -13.04 0.22
N SER A 91 -6.73 -12.84 0.82
CA SER A 91 -7.97 -12.65 0.08
C SER A 91 -7.93 -11.36 -0.74
N LEU A 92 -7.41 -10.27 -0.17
CA LEU A 92 -7.21 -9.01 -0.90
C LEU A 92 -6.33 -9.19 -2.14
N PHE A 93 -5.23 -9.94 -2.06
CA PHE A 93 -4.39 -10.23 -3.22
C PHE A 93 -5.10 -11.03 -4.32
N GLN A 94 -6.13 -11.82 -3.97
CA GLN A 94 -6.94 -12.54 -4.96
C GLN A 94 -7.98 -11.61 -5.61
N GLU A 95 -8.48 -10.62 -4.88
CA GLU A 95 -9.41 -9.59 -5.38
C GLU A 95 -8.69 -8.55 -6.25
N LEU A 96 -7.44 -8.23 -5.92
CA LEU A 96 -6.52 -7.40 -6.72
C LEU A 96 -5.88 -8.23 -7.84
N ASN A 97 -6.70 -8.76 -8.73
CA ASN A 97 -6.29 -9.58 -9.87
C ASN A 97 -6.06 -8.74 -11.15
N GLU A 98 -5.77 -9.42 -12.26
CA GLU A 98 -5.53 -8.78 -13.56
C GLU A 98 -6.73 -7.96 -14.06
N ASP A 99 -7.95 -8.46 -13.87
CA ASP A 99 -9.18 -7.75 -14.27
C ASP A 99 -9.36 -6.46 -13.47
N TYR A 100 -9.05 -6.50 -12.16
CA TYR A 100 -9.04 -5.32 -11.30
C TYR A 100 -8.08 -4.25 -11.83
N PHE A 101 -6.83 -4.63 -12.13
CA PHE A 101 -5.83 -3.68 -12.62
C PHE A 101 -6.11 -3.18 -14.03
N THR A 102 -6.74 -4.00 -14.88
CA THR A 102 -7.23 -3.56 -16.19
C THR A 102 -8.30 -2.48 -16.04
N SER A 103 -9.31 -2.72 -15.19
CA SER A 103 -10.34 -1.72 -14.88
C SER A 103 -9.74 -0.45 -14.26
N LEU A 104 -8.72 -0.60 -13.41
CA LEU A 104 -8.03 0.52 -12.79
C LEU A 104 -7.26 1.35 -13.82
N ALA A 105 -6.61 0.72 -14.79
CA ALA A 105 -5.93 1.39 -15.89
C ALA A 105 -6.92 2.17 -16.77
N ASP A 106 -8.08 1.60 -17.09
CA ASP A 106 -9.12 2.29 -17.85
C ASP A 106 -9.64 3.52 -17.10
N LYS A 107 -9.83 3.42 -15.77
CA LYS A 107 -10.20 4.55 -14.92
C LYS A 107 -9.12 5.64 -14.89
N TRP A 108 -7.85 5.26 -14.82
CA TRP A 108 -6.73 6.20 -14.88
C TRP A 108 -6.77 6.99 -16.19
N LEU A 109 -6.91 6.30 -17.33
CA LEU A 109 -6.91 6.93 -18.65
C LEU A 109 -8.14 7.83 -18.86
N SER A 110 -9.32 7.36 -18.45
CA SER A 110 -10.57 8.14 -18.53
C SER A 110 -10.59 9.37 -17.60
N SER A 111 -9.81 9.37 -16.52
CA SER A 111 -9.62 10.54 -15.65
C SER A 111 -8.57 11.54 -16.15
N GLY A 112 -8.05 11.36 -17.37
CA GLY A 112 -7.04 12.22 -17.98
C GLY A 112 -5.59 11.81 -17.67
N GLY A 113 -5.40 10.60 -17.12
CA GLY A 113 -4.10 9.99 -16.94
C GLY A 113 -3.36 9.76 -18.26
N GLN A 114 -2.03 9.74 -18.20
CA GLN A 114 -1.17 9.53 -19.39
C GLN A 114 -0.68 8.08 -19.48
N TYR A 115 -0.51 7.61 -20.72
CA TYR A 115 0.21 6.37 -21.02
C TYR A 115 1.71 6.48 -20.71
N GLY A 116 2.39 5.34 -20.56
CA GLY A 116 3.83 5.27 -20.33
C GLY A 116 4.27 5.64 -18.91
N LYS A 117 3.33 5.91 -18.00
CA LYS A 117 3.59 6.05 -16.57
C LYS A 117 3.67 4.68 -15.92
N SER A 118 4.53 4.55 -14.90
CA SER A 118 4.71 3.32 -14.15
C SER A 118 4.57 3.56 -12.66
N CYS A 119 3.97 2.59 -11.98
CA CYS A 119 3.82 2.57 -10.53
C CYS A 119 4.08 1.13 -10.05
N ALA A 120 4.82 1.02 -8.96
CA ALA A 120 5.01 -0.21 -8.21
C ALA A 120 4.53 0.05 -6.77
N PHE A 121 3.94 -0.96 -6.14
CA PHE A 121 3.48 -0.85 -4.78
C PHE A 121 3.68 -2.15 -4.01
N ILE A 122 3.77 -2.03 -2.68
CA ILE A 122 3.83 -3.16 -1.75
C ILE A 122 2.71 -2.95 -0.74
N ILE A 123 1.79 -3.90 -0.66
CA ILE A 123 0.76 -3.93 0.39
C ILE A 123 1.23 -4.89 1.49
N GLY A 124 1.17 -4.42 2.73
CA GLY A 124 1.53 -5.18 3.91
C GLY A 124 0.56 -4.92 5.05
N GLY A 125 0.31 -5.94 5.85
CA GLY A 125 -0.53 -5.81 7.03
C GLY A 125 -0.95 -7.15 7.57
N TYR A 126 -1.65 -7.14 8.70
CA TYR A 126 -2.09 -8.34 9.37
C TYR A 126 -3.61 -8.47 9.29
N GLY A 127 -4.08 -9.57 8.71
CA GLY A 127 -5.48 -9.99 8.84
C GLY A 127 -5.64 -10.76 10.16
N THR A 128 -6.55 -10.34 11.02
CA THR A 128 -6.96 -11.16 12.17
C THR A 128 -7.83 -12.32 11.70
N LYS A 129 -7.20 -13.38 11.18
CA LYS A 129 -7.79 -14.71 11.37
C LYS A 129 -7.83 -14.93 12.88
N LYS A 130 -9.03 -14.90 13.48
CA LYS A 130 -9.28 -15.27 14.88
C LYS A 130 -8.39 -16.47 15.24
N GLY A 131 -7.37 -16.24 16.07
CA GLY A 131 -6.62 -17.31 16.72
C GLY A 131 -5.44 -17.94 15.95
N ARG A 132 -4.53 -17.16 15.33
CA ARG A 132 -3.15 -17.67 15.18
C ARG A 132 -2.54 -17.77 16.58
N LYS A 133 -2.71 -18.92 17.24
CA LYS A 133 -1.92 -19.30 18.41
C LYS A 133 -0.46 -19.27 17.98
N ILE A 134 0.29 -18.27 18.44
CA ILE A 134 1.75 -18.27 18.33
C ILE A 134 2.19 -19.54 19.06
N ASN A 135 2.63 -20.54 18.31
CA ASN A 135 3.14 -21.78 18.87
C ASN A 135 4.55 -21.47 19.39
N VAL A 136 4.63 -20.77 20.53
CA VAL A 136 5.88 -20.58 21.24
C VAL A 136 6.27 -21.96 21.75
N LYS A 137 7.10 -22.69 20.99
CA LYS A 137 7.90 -23.75 21.60
C LYS A 137 8.76 -23.04 22.63
N LYS A 138 8.37 -23.13 23.92
CA LYS A 138 9.24 -22.77 25.03
C LYS A 138 10.53 -23.55 24.79
N ILE A 139 11.59 -22.84 24.41
CA ILE A 139 12.94 -23.37 24.54
C ILE A 139 13.15 -23.42 26.05
N SER A 140 12.83 -24.55 26.66
CA SER A 140 13.25 -24.86 28.01
C SER A 140 14.77 -24.78 28.00
N LYS A 141 15.31 -23.79 28.73
CA LYS A 141 16.74 -23.72 29.02
C LYS A 141 17.17 -25.09 29.56
N MET A 142 18.17 -25.70 28.91
CA MET A 142 18.99 -26.74 29.53
C MET A 142 19.92 -26.08 30.55
#